data_AF-A0AAX7U1V8-F1
#
_entry.id   AF-A0AAX7U1V8-F1
#
_cell.length_a   1.000
_cell.length_b   1.000
_cell.length_c   1.000
_cell.angle_alpha   90.00
_cell.angle_beta   90.00
_cell.angle_gamma   90.00
#
_symmetry.space_group_name_H-M   'P 1'
#
loop_
_entity.id
_entity.type
_entity.pdbx_description
1 polymer ?
#
loop_
_entity_poly.entity_id
_entity_poly.type
_entity_poly.pdbx_seq_one_letter_code
_entity_poly.pdbx_strand_id
1 'polypeptide(L)'
;LNGCYEALEGGNTAEALIDFTGGVSEPLSLDREALRLHSDQRRALCQTLTKVHEYKSLITCSIWPAEGETVESVLECGLVRGHAYGITAVRKVRLG
;
A
#
# COMPACT_ATOMS: atom_id res chain seq x y z
N LEU A 1 -11.99 5.21 22.17
CA LEU A 1 -12.30 4.44 20.95
C LEU A 1 -11.73 3.03 21.04
N ASN A 2 -10.44 2.84 21.33
CA ASN A 2 -9.83 1.48 21.33
C ASN A 2 -9.44 0.94 22.72
N GLY A 3 -9.79 1.61 23.83
CA GLY A 3 -9.58 1.10 25.20
C GLY A 3 -8.13 1.25 25.71
N CYS A 4 -7.16 0.61 25.07
CA CYS A 4 -5.73 0.65 25.43
C CYS A 4 -4.83 0.70 24.18
N TYR A 5 -3.53 0.98 24.36
CA TYR A 5 -2.56 1.05 23.25
C TYR A 5 -2.32 -0.31 22.58
N GLU A 6 -2.34 -1.40 23.35
CA GLU A 6 -2.20 -2.77 22.84
C GLU A 6 -3.33 -3.15 21.87
N ALA A 7 -4.52 -2.57 22.04
CA ALA A 7 -5.65 -2.78 21.12
C ALA A 7 -5.45 -2.16 19.72
N LEU A 8 -4.36 -1.42 19.50
CA LEU A 8 -3.97 -0.92 18.18
C LEU A 8 -3.05 -1.91 17.44
N GLU A 9 -2.55 -2.94 18.13
CA GLU A 9 -1.66 -3.94 17.55
C GLU A 9 -2.42 -4.82 16.56
N GLY A 10 -1.88 -4.97 15.34
CA GLY A 10 -2.54 -5.73 14.27
C GLY A 10 -3.70 -5.01 13.58
N GLY A 11 -3.92 -3.72 13.87
CA GLY A 11 -4.97 -2.92 13.22
C GLY A 11 -4.80 -2.81 11.70
N ASN A 12 -5.90 -2.75 10.96
CA ASN A 12 -5.88 -2.61 9.51
C ASN A 12 -5.68 -1.14 9.09
N THR A 13 -4.68 -0.89 8.25
CA THR A 13 -4.41 0.45 7.71
C THR A 13 -5.63 1.05 6.99
N ALA A 14 -6.43 0.25 6.31
CA ALA A 14 -7.63 0.72 5.61
C ALA A 14 -8.67 1.35 6.58
N GLU A 15 -8.90 0.72 7.73
CA GLU A 15 -9.83 1.20 8.75
C GLU A 15 -9.32 2.51 9.37
N ALA A 16 -8.03 2.56 9.69
CA ALA A 16 -7.41 3.78 10.21
C ALA A 16 -7.55 4.95 9.23
N LEU A 17 -7.39 4.72 7.92
CA LEU A 17 -7.56 5.76 6.90
C LEU A 17 -9.01 6.27 6.84
N ILE A 18 -9.99 5.37 6.96
CA ILE A 18 -11.41 5.75 7.01
C ILE A 18 -11.68 6.57 8.27
N ASP A 19 -11.22 6.13 9.44
CA ASP A 19 -11.41 6.85 10.71
C ASP A 19 -10.80 8.25 10.69
N PHE A 20 -9.64 8.42 10.04
CA PHE A 20 -8.98 9.74 9.96
C PHE A 20 -9.61 10.69 8.94
N THR A 21 -10.21 10.17 7.87
CA THR A 21 -10.66 11.00 6.74
C THR A 21 -12.18 11.10 6.61
N GLY A 22 -12.92 10.18 7.24
CA GLY A 22 -14.34 9.96 6.97
C GLY A 22 -14.63 9.47 5.54
N GLY A 23 -13.58 9.06 4.80
CA GLY A 23 -13.65 8.68 3.40
C GLY A 23 -13.95 7.21 3.18
N VAL A 24 -13.70 6.74 1.96
CA VAL A 24 -13.83 5.33 1.56
C VAL A 24 -12.46 4.78 1.23
N SER A 25 -12.17 3.55 1.68
CA SER A 25 -10.95 2.83 1.33
C SER A 25 -11.22 1.79 0.24
N GLU A 26 -10.34 1.71 -0.75
CA GLU A 26 -10.36 0.70 -1.82
C GLU A 26 -9.07 -0.14 -1.73
N PRO A 27 -9.14 -1.42 -1.36
CA PRO A 27 -7.98 -2.29 -1.36
C PRO A 27 -7.65 -2.76 -2.78
N LEU A 28 -6.35 -2.71 -3.13
CA LEU A 28 -5.85 -3.18 -4.42
C LEU A 28 -4.82 -4.29 -4.19
N SER A 29 -5.14 -5.51 -4.66
CA SER A 29 -4.21 -6.64 -4.64
C SER A 29 -3.25 -6.56 -5.82
N LEU A 30 -1.94 -6.49 -5.53
CA LEU A 30 -0.90 -6.42 -6.55
C LEU A 30 -0.42 -7.84 -6.90
N ASP A 31 -0.82 -8.32 -8.07
CA ASP A 31 -0.25 -9.55 -8.64
C ASP A 31 1.11 -9.23 -9.30
N ARG A 32 2.18 -9.74 -8.71
CA ARG A 32 3.54 -9.51 -9.17
C ARG A 32 3.81 -10.10 -10.55
N GLU A 33 3.25 -11.25 -10.88
CA GLU A 33 3.45 -11.89 -12.18
C GLU A 33 2.68 -11.14 -13.26
N ALA A 34 1.41 -10.83 -12.99
CA ALA A 34 0.57 -10.12 -13.95
C ALA A 34 1.13 -8.72 -14.25
N LEU A 35 1.60 -7.98 -13.24
CA LEU A 35 2.23 -6.65 -13.43
C LEU A 35 3.60 -6.72 -14.14
N ARG A 36 4.26 -7.87 -14.11
CA ARG A 36 5.51 -8.12 -14.84
C ARG A 36 5.27 -8.47 -16.30
N LEU A 37 4.30 -9.33 -16.57
CA LEU A 37 3.97 -9.85 -17.90
C LEU A 37 3.12 -8.87 -18.73
N HIS A 38 2.21 -8.15 -18.10
CA HIS A 38 1.23 -7.30 -18.78
C HIS A 38 1.52 -5.81 -18.57
N SER A 39 2.13 -5.18 -19.58
CA SER A 39 2.42 -3.74 -19.58
C SER A 39 1.17 -2.87 -19.45
N ASP A 40 0.02 -3.34 -19.95
CA ASP A 40 -1.26 -2.64 -19.89
C ASP A 40 -1.78 -2.53 -18.46
N GLN A 41 -1.72 -3.60 -17.69
CA GLN A 41 -2.14 -3.61 -16.29
C GLN A 41 -1.25 -2.71 -15.44
N ARG A 42 0.08 -2.76 -15.63
CA ARG A 42 1.01 -1.86 -14.95
C ARG A 42 0.72 -0.40 -15.28
N ARG A 43 0.44 -0.10 -16.55
CA ARG A 43 0.06 1.27 -16.97
C ARG A 43 -1.25 1.72 -16.33
N ALA A 44 -2.27 0.87 -16.29
CA ALA A 44 -3.54 1.16 -15.64
C ALA A 44 -3.34 1.46 -14.14
N LEU A 45 -2.57 0.63 -13.44
CA LEU A 45 -2.22 0.86 -12.02
C LEU A 45 -1.54 2.23 -11.82
N CYS A 46 -0.52 2.55 -12.61
CA CYS A 46 0.17 3.84 -12.51
C CYS A 46 -0.76 5.03 -12.78
N GLN A 47 -1.70 4.89 -13.74
CA GLN A 47 -2.70 5.92 -14.03
C GLN A 47 -3.66 6.11 -12.86
N THR A 48 -4.16 5.02 -12.27
CA THR A 48 -5.01 5.07 -11.09
C THR A 48 -4.29 5.75 -9.92
N LEU A 49 -3.06 5.35 -9.61
CA LEU A 49 -2.28 5.95 -8.52
C LEU A 49 -2.00 7.44 -8.75
N THR A 50 -1.71 7.84 -9.99
CA THR A 50 -1.50 9.26 -10.33
C THR A 50 -2.78 10.05 -10.09
N LYS A 51 -3.92 9.56 -10.59
CA LYS A 51 -5.23 10.19 -10.42
C LYS A 51 -5.61 10.33 -8.94
N VAL A 52 -5.48 9.27 -8.16
CA VAL A 52 -5.79 9.27 -6.71
C VAL A 52 -4.88 10.24 -5.95
N HIS A 53 -3.59 10.31 -6.32
CA HIS A 53 -2.64 11.27 -5.72
C HIS A 53 -2.99 12.72 -6.05
N GLU A 54 -3.45 13.02 -7.28
CA GLU A 54 -3.92 14.35 -7.68
C GLU A 54 -5.12 14.82 -6.85
N TYR A 55 -6.02 13.91 -6.49
CA TYR A 55 -7.16 14.16 -5.61
C TYR A 55 -6.80 14.29 -4.12
N LYS A 56 -5.51 14.24 -3.76
CA LYS A 56 -5.04 14.31 -2.37
C LYS A 56 -5.53 13.18 -1.47
N SER A 57 -5.92 12.06 -2.07
CA SER A 57 -6.26 10.85 -1.33
C SER A 57 -5.00 10.26 -0.69
N LEU A 58 -5.19 9.58 0.44
CA LEU A 58 -4.13 8.85 1.12
C LEU A 58 -3.93 7.49 0.45
N ILE A 59 -2.68 7.15 0.16
CA ILE A 59 -2.33 5.89 -0.48
C ILE A 59 -1.31 5.19 0.42
N THR A 60 -1.60 3.94 0.76
CA THR A 60 -0.71 3.08 1.53
C THR A 60 -0.49 1.77 0.79
N CYS A 61 0.66 1.13 1.02
CA CYS A 61 0.96 -0.19 0.51
C CYS A 61 1.73 -1.00 1.56
N SER A 62 1.61 -2.32 1.51
CA SER A 62 2.29 -3.23 2.43
C SER A 62 2.71 -4.49 1.69
N ILE A 63 3.65 -5.22 2.29
CA ILE A 63 4.09 -6.53 1.81
C ILE A 63 3.50 -7.55 2.76
N TRP A 64 2.56 -8.35 2.27
CA TRP A 64 1.99 -9.45 3.05
C TRP A 64 3.01 -10.58 3.19
N PRO A 65 3.32 -11.03 4.42
CA PRO A 65 4.16 -12.22 4.62
C PRO A 65 3.44 -13.45 4.08
N ALA A 66 4.19 -14.32 3.40
CA ALA A 66 3.69 -15.62 2.98
C ALA A 66 3.52 -16.56 4.19
N GLU A 67 2.80 -17.66 4.00
CA GLU A 67 2.66 -18.68 5.06
C GLU A 67 4.04 -19.16 5.54
N GLY A 68 4.27 -19.08 6.85
CA GLY A 68 5.54 -19.45 7.49
C GLY A 68 6.60 -18.35 7.51
N GLU A 69 6.37 -17.19 6.89
CA GLU A 69 7.25 -16.04 7.03
C GLU A 69 6.95 -15.25 8.32
N THR A 70 8.00 -14.75 8.96
CA THR A 70 7.85 -13.92 10.15
C THR A 70 7.41 -12.50 9.77
N VAL A 71 6.37 -12.02 10.45
CA VAL A 71 5.96 -10.61 10.43
C VAL A 71 7.15 -9.77 10.92
N GLU A 72 7.31 -8.58 10.35
CA GLU A 72 8.44 -7.66 10.63
C GLU A 72 9.83 -8.15 10.18
N SER A 73 9.91 -9.20 9.36
CA SER A 73 11.18 -9.60 8.73
C SER A 73 11.61 -8.62 7.64
N VAL A 74 12.92 -8.36 7.60
CA VAL A 74 13.56 -7.48 6.61
C VAL A 74 13.95 -8.27 5.36
N LEU A 75 13.54 -7.79 4.19
CA LEU A 75 13.94 -8.28 2.87
C LEU A 75 15.38 -7.85 2.54
N GLU A 76 16.03 -8.54 1.60
CA GLU A 76 17.38 -8.18 1.13
C GLU A 76 17.48 -6.74 0.59
N CYS A 77 16.38 -6.19 0.06
CA CYS A 77 16.29 -4.81 -0.40
C CYS A 77 16.01 -3.78 0.71
N GLY A 78 15.93 -4.21 1.98
CA GLY A 78 15.69 -3.35 3.14
C GLY A 78 14.21 -3.05 3.45
N LEU A 79 13.27 -3.56 2.66
CA LEU A 79 11.83 -3.44 2.95
C LEU A 79 11.40 -4.46 4.01
N VAL A 80 10.35 -4.15 4.76
CA VAL A 80 9.89 -4.93 5.92
C VAL A 80 8.53 -5.57 5.62
N ARG A 81 8.41 -6.88 5.86
CA ARG A 81 7.14 -7.61 5.72
C ARG A 81 6.16 -7.26 6.84
N GLY A 82 4.88 -7.16 6.50
CA GLY A 82 3.82 -6.74 7.43
C GLY A 82 3.84 -5.26 7.77
N HIS A 83 4.80 -4.48 7.24
CA HIS A 83 4.88 -3.04 7.47
C HIS A 83 4.10 -2.26 6.41
N ALA A 84 3.37 -1.24 6.85
CA ALA A 84 2.64 -0.34 5.97
C ALA A 84 3.49 0.89 5.62
N TYR A 85 3.59 1.18 4.32
CA TYR A 85 4.31 2.31 3.77
C TYR A 85 3.31 3.33 3.18
N GLY A 86 3.49 4.60 3.51
CA GLY A 86 2.74 5.69 2.90
C GLY A 86 3.36 6.13 1.58
N ILE A 87 2.57 6.19 0.52
CA ILE A 87 3.00 6.75 -0.76
C ILE A 87 2.82 8.27 -0.72
N THR A 88 3.94 8.99 -0.74
CA THR A 88 3.94 10.46 -0.60
C THR A 88 3.89 11.19 -1.95
N ALA A 89 4.37 10.57 -3.02
CA ALA A 89 4.40 11.15 -4.36
C ALA A 89 4.31 10.09 -5.46
N VAL A 90 3.55 10.40 -6.52
CA VAL A 90 3.52 9.63 -7.77
C VAL A 90 3.88 10.58 -8.91
N ARG A 91 4.93 10.26 -9.67
CA ARG A 91 5.45 11.13 -10.74
C ARG A 91 5.85 10.33 -11.97
N LYS A 92 5.42 10.79 -13.14
CA LYS A 92 5.92 10.30 -14.42
C LYS A 92 7.17 11.08 -14.83
N VAL A 93 8.31 10.39 -14.89
CA VAL A 93 9.59 10.99 -15.29
C VAL A 93 9.96 10.55 -16.71
N ARG A 94 10.61 11.45 -17.46
CA ARG A 94 11.21 11.10 -18.76
C ARG A 94 12.63 10.62 -18.49
N LEU A 95 12.95 9.42 -18.94
CA LEU A 95 14.31 8.92 -18.98
C LEU A 95 14.93 9.48 -20.27
N GLY A 96 15.94 10.34 -20.12
CA GLY A 96 16.65 10.96 -21.24
C GLY A 96 17.55 9.98 -21.97
#